data_AF-A0A318K4U4-F1
#
_entry.id   AF-A0A318K4U4-F1
#
_cell.length_a   1.000
_cell.length_b   1.000
_cell.length_c   1.000
_cell.angle_alpha   90.00
_cell.angle_beta   90.00
_cell.angle_gamma   90.00
#
_symmetry.space_group_name_H-M   'P 1'
#
loop_
_entity.id
_entity.type
_entity.pdbx_description
1 polymer ?
#
loop_
_entity_poly.entity_id
_entity_poly.type
_entity_poly.pdbx_seq_one_letter_code
_entity_poly.pdbx_strand_id
1 'polypeptide(L)'
;MNQCAIAFGVLKSAHRKAIRPPLAPHRLGLQTALIAPQTVEEALGVLGPSEYDEPRYRERPAWLVSLISEGDTGGKYAGRSQMALAVASGLRRCGYRFEHFRGVMTNHRNGCSAKYFALAGGEGTEDPEAFLVRVWDKSADQLTPKQIVAKLDNVRAQIMVAPWRGKTGSTDRSVMLALCELGTTSATTALAFGSRRIAEVAQVQDKTARKALGRLVDAGWLIRVKASRLGDADTYRFGPEVDRMTALNSSPHIGKRTIWCTNDQIDNDRVLMHPVFRNGSGLGKNRGQTWLILKNGGRPMTAPEIAAVVDGNRRTVDRHLTVLAKHGLAVKTGSRWEAAGDSHCLDQLAIELGTIDRAVRQVEQNERNREGFRTKMRLDGARQEGAPEDDPEFQRQFEEHLAEQQRRAHEEEIRQMGLAKALGLPEYG
;
A
#
# COMPACT_ATOMS: atom_id res chain seq x y z
N MET A 1 3.54 46.18 -23.77
CA MET A 1 2.43 46.12 -22.80
C MET A 1 2.85 45.68 -21.37
N ASN A 2 4.12 45.36 -21.07
CA ASN A 2 4.52 44.89 -19.73
C ASN A 2 4.88 45.99 -18.71
N GLN A 3 4.79 47.28 -19.05
CA GLN A 3 5.22 48.36 -18.14
C GLN A 3 4.09 48.96 -17.27
N CYS A 4 2.80 48.67 -17.56
CA CYS A 4 1.69 49.30 -16.83
C CYS A 4 1.29 48.58 -15.52
N ALA A 5 1.61 47.30 -15.36
CA ALA A 5 1.13 46.50 -14.20
C ALA A 5 1.96 46.67 -12.92
N ILE A 6 3.22 47.14 -13.02
CA ILE A 6 4.12 47.29 -11.87
C ILE A 6 3.70 48.48 -11.00
N ALA A 7 3.05 49.49 -11.57
CA ALA A 7 2.62 50.70 -10.86
C ALA A 7 1.51 50.46 -9.81
N PHE A 8 0.83 49.30 -9.83
CA PHE A 8 -0.29 48.98 -8.93
C PHE A 8 0.06 48.00 -7.80
N GLY A 9 1.34 47.71 -7.56
CA GLY A 9 1.77 46.93 -6.38
C GLY A 9 1.41 45.43 -6.40
N VAL A 10 1.07 44.87 -7.57
CA VAL A 10 0.79 43.43 -7.70
C VAL A 10 2.10 42.63 -7.70
N LEU A 11 2.27 41.75 -6.71
CA LEU A 11 3.46 40.89 -6.57
C LEU A 11 3.69 40.01 -7.82
N LYS A 12 4.95 39.85 -8.25
CA LYS A 12 5.34 38.97 -9.38
C LYS A 12 4.84 37.52 -9.23
N SER A 13 4.67 37.03 -8.02
CA SER A 13 4.12 35.69 -7.72
C SER A 13 2.61 35.58 -7.97
N ALA A 14 1.89 36.71 -8.06
CA ALA A 14 0.48 36.76 -8.45
C ALA A 14 0.29 36.78 -9.99
N HIS A 15 1.37 36.82 -10.78
CA HIS A 15 1.31 36.56 -12.23
C HIS A 15 1.07 35.07 -12.49
N ARG A 16 -0.16 34.61 -12.24
CA ARG A 16 -0.63 33.35 -12.83
C ARG A 16 -0.61 33.50 -14.35
N LYS A 17 -0.29 32.41 -15.05
CA LYS A 17 -0.35 32.30 -16.52
C LYS A 17 -1.61 33.02 -17.02
N ALA A 18 -1.40 34.01 -17.89
CA ALA A 18 -2.38 34.94 -18.44
C ALA A 18 -3.84 34.44 -18.37
N ILE A 19 -4.62 35.02 -17.47
CA ILE A 19 -6.08 34.97 -17.56
C ILE A 19 -6.40 35.71 -18.86
N ARG A 20 -6.91 35.00 -19.87
CA ARG A 20 -7.30 35.63 -21.14
C ARG A 20 -8.48 36.57 -20.88
N PRO A 21 -8.53 37.74 -21.54
CA PRO A 21 -9.70 38.60 -21.45
C PRO A 21 -10.95 37.83 -21.94
N PRO A 22 -12.14 38.10 -21.36
CA PRO A 22 -13.38 37.46 -21.78
C PRO A 22 -13.58 37.63 -23.29
N LEU A 23 -14.12 36.59 -23.95
CA LEU A 23 -14.30 36.48 -25.41
C LEU A 23 -13.04 36.33 -26.26
N ALA A 24 -11.83 36.28 -25.69
CA ALA A 24 -10.65 35.96 -26.48
C ALA A 24 -10.82 34.59 -27.18
N PRO A 25 -10.45 34.46 -28.47
CA PRO A 25 -10.65 33.22 -29.21
C PRO A 25 -9.95 32.05 -28.53
N HIS A 26 -10.66 30.92 -28.43
CA HIS A 26 -10.12 29.70 -27.83
C HIS A 26 -8.92 29.23 -28.65
N ARG A 27 -7.86 28.72 -28.00
CA ARG A 27 -6.62 28.28 -28.68
C ARG A 27 -6.82 27.15 -29.71
N LEU A 28 -7.96 26.48 -29.66
CA LEU A 28 -8.36 25.41 -30.59
C LEU A 28 -9.35 25.91 -31.66
N GLY A 29 -9.56 27.22 -31.81
CA GLY A 29 -10.51 27.78 -32.78
C GLY A 29 -11.99 27.60 -32.40
N LEU A 30 -12.29 27.19 -31.17
CA LEU A 30 -13.66 27.07 -30.68
C LEU A 30 -14.29 28.45 -30.48
N GLN A 31 -15.54 28.61 -30.91
CA GLN A 31 -16.30 29.83 -30.75
C GLN A 31 -16.56 30.09 -29.27
N THR A 32 -16.11 31.24 -28.77
CA THR A 32 -16.38 31.69 -27.41
C THR A 32 -17.65 32.53 -27.40
N ALA A 33 -18.59 32.21 -26.51
CA ALA A 33 -19.83 32.96 -26.31
C ALA A 33 -19.94 33.37 -24.84
N LEU A 34 -20.47 34.57 -24.59
CA LEU A 34 -20.90 34.95 -23.24
C LEU A 34 -22.20 34.21 -22.95
N ILE A 35 -22.24 33.57 -21.79
CA ILE A 35 -23.43 32.93 -21.28
C ILE A 35 -24.04 33.93 -20.30
N ALA A 36 -25.29 34.32 -20.55
CA ALA A 36 -26.03 35.26 -19.72
C ALA A 36 -27.17 34.51 -19.01
N PRO A 37 -26.86 33.70 -17.98
CA PRO A 37 -27.88 32.95 -17.26
C PRO A 37 -28.83 33.92 -16.56
N GLN A 38 -30.13 33.67 -16.66
CA GLN A 38 -31.17 34.49 -16.04
C GLN A 38 -31.41 34.12 -14.58
N THR A 39 -30.93 32.96 -14.14
CA THR A 39 -31.09 32.43 -12.78
C THR A 39 -29.77 31.90 -12.22
N VAL A 40 -29.69 31.82 -10.88
CA VAL A 40 -28.54 31.22 -10.19
C VAL A 40 -28.41 29.74 -10.54
N GLU A 41 -29.54 29.04 -10.70
CA GLU A 41 -29.61 27.64 -11.11
C GLU A 41 -29.09 27.43 -12.53
N GLU A 42 -29.44 28.29 -13.48
CA GLU A 42 -28.92 28.24 -14.86
C GLU A 42 -27.42 28.55 -14.90
N ALA A 43 -26.96 29.54 -14.11
CA ALA A 43 -25.55 29.86 -13.97
C ALA A 43 -24.78 28.66 -13.39
N LEU A 44 -25.33 27.99 -12.37
CA LEU A 44 -24.75 26.80 -11.76
C LEU A 44 -24.87 25.56 -12.65
N GLY A 45 -25.87 25.45 -13.53
CA GLY A 45 -25.96 24.36 -14.50
C GLY A 45 -24.92 24.49 -15.62
N VAL A 46 -24.60 25.72 -16.02
CA VAL A 46 -23.61 26.02 -17.05
C VAL A 46 -22.17 26.04 -16.52
N LEU A 47 -21.96 26.63 -15.33
CA LEU A 47 -20.65 26.71 -14.67
C LEU A 47 -20.34 25.49 -13.81
N GLY A 48 -21.39 24.80 -13.36
CA GLY A 48 -21.25 23.54 -12.66
C GLY A 48 -20.76 22.45 -13.60
N PRO A 49 -20.25 21.35 -13.02
CA PRO A 49 -20.04 20.14 -13.81
C PRO A 49 -21.30 19.85 -14.62
N SER A 50 -21.16 19.66 -15.94
CA SER A 50 -22.22 19.20 -16.84
C SER A 50 -23.02 18.04 -16.19
N GLU A 51 -24.29 17.83 -16.54
CA GLU A 51 -25.05 16.65 -16.07
C GLU A 51 -24.37 15.31 -16.44
N TYR A 52 -23.42 15.32 -17.39
CA TYR A 52 -22.53 14.20 -17.72
C TYR A 52 -21.22 14.17 -16.90
N ASP A 53 -20.96 15.21 -16.13
CA ASP A 53 -19.80 15.44 -15.29
C ASP A 53 -20.17 15.16 -13.81
N GLU A 54 -20.89 14.06 -13.55
CA GLU A 54 -21.05 13.59 -12.16
C GLU A 54 -19.66 13.61 -11.50
N PRO A 55 -19.52 14.18 -10.29
CA PRO A 55 -18.24 14.23 -9.56
C PRO A 55 -17.55 12.87 -9.42
N ARG A 56 -18.29 11.78 -9.63
CA ARG A 56 -17.82 10.39 -9.65
C ARG A 56 -16.92 10.05 -10.85
N TYR A 57 -17.00 10.80 -11.96
CA TYR A 57 -16.17 10.63 -13.15
C TYR A 57 -14.86 11.43 -13.12
N ARG A 58 -14.58 12.14 -12.02
CA ARG A 58 -13.37 12.95 -11.89
C ARG A 58 -12.14 12.05 -11.64
N GLU A 59 -11.27 12.10 -12.64
CA GLU A 59 -9.89 11.61 -12.66
C GLU A 59 -9.74 10.09 -12.61
N ARG A 60 -9.71 9.49 -13.81
CA ARG A 60 -9.11 8.16 -14.00
C ARG A 60 -7.72 8.16 -13.34
N PRO A 61 -7.41 7.21 -12.46
CA PRO A 61 -6.11 7.17 -11.83
C PRO A 61 -5.01 7.03 -12.90
N ALA A 62 -3.85 7.66 -12.68
CA ALA A 62 -2.79 7.74 -13.69
C ALA A 62 -2.39 6.38 -14.27
N TRP A 63 -2.43 5.31 -13.47
CA TRP A 63 -2.15 3.94 -13.94
C TRP A 63 -3.18 3.45 -14.96
N LEU A 64 -4.46 3.80 -14.81
CA LEU A 64 -5.52 3.41 -15.73
C LEU A 64 -5.42 4.22 -17.02
N VAL A 65 -5.05 5.50 -16.92
CA VAL A 65 -4.77 6.34 -18.09
C VAL A 65 -3.62 5.76 -18.90
N SER A 66 -2.46 5.50 -18.28
CA SER A 66 -1.30 4.88 -18.93
C SER A 66 -1.66 3.51 -19.51
N LEU A 67 -2.38 2.66 -18.78
CA LEU A 67 -2.80 1.35 -19.31
C LEU A 67 -3.73 1.46 -20.53
N ILE A 68 -4.62 2.45 -20.56
CA ILE A 68 -5.49 2.70 -21.71
C ILE A 68 -4.68 3.21 -22.90
N SER A 69 -3.83 4.23 -22.69
CA SER A 69 -3.10 4.89 -23.78
C SER A 69 -1.95 4.05 -24.32
N GLU A 70 -1.13 3.48 -23.45
CA GLU A 70 0.13 2.82 -23.79
C GLU A 70 -0.02 1.29 -23.85
N GLY A 71 -1.08 0.73 -23.27
CA GLY A 71 -1.21 -0.71 -23.08
C GLY A 71 -0.30 -1.23 -21.96
N ASP A 72 0.04 -2.52 -21.99
CA ASP A 72 0.86 -3.18 -20.97
C ASP A 72 2.35 -3.15 -21.30
N THR A 73 2.94 -1.96 -21.28
CA THR A 73 4.39 -1.76 -21.55
C THR A 73 5.31 -2.46 -20.56
N GLY A 74 4.79 -2.83 -19.38
CA GLY A 74 5.56 -3.51 -18.33
C GLY A 74 5.38 -5.02 -18.28
N GLY A 75 4.61 -5.64 -19.19
CA GLY A 75 4.31 -7.07 -19.17
C GLY A 75 3.64 -7.56 -17.87
N LYS A 76 2.82 -6.70 -17.25
CA LYS A 76 2.14 -6.97 -15.97
C LYS A 76 1.02 -8.01 -16.10
N TYR A 77 0.44 -8.12 -17.28
CA TYR A 77 -0.67 -9.00 -17.60
C TYR A 77 -0.19 -10.14 -18.47
N ALA A 78 -0.69 -11.36 -18.21
CA ALA A 78 -0.30 -12.55 -18.97
C ALA A 78 -0.76 -12.50 -20.44
N GLY A 79 -1.64 -11.55 -20.79
CA GLY A 79 -2.05 -11.33 -22.16
C GLY A 79 -3.09 -10.23 -22.31
N ARG A 80 -3.43 -9.94 -23.57
CA ARG A 80 -4.30 -8.83 -23.96
C ARG A 80 -5.71 -8.92 -23.35
N SER A 81 -6.25 -10.13 -23.16
CA SER A 81 -7.57 -10.32 -22.53
C SER A 81 -7.57 -9.98 -21.04
N GLN A 82 -6.47 -10.23 -20.33
CA GLN A 82 -6.35 -9.88 -18.91
C GLN A 82 -6.17 -8.36 -18.74
N MET A 83 -5.45 -7.72 -19.67
CA MET A 83 -5.37 -6.25 -19.74
C MET A 83 -6.75 -5.63 -19.96
N ALA A 84 -7.54 -6.15 -20.91
CA ALA A 84 -8.90 -5.66 -21.15
C ALA A 84 -9.79 -5.77 -19.90
N LEU A 85 -9.69 -6.89 -19.16
CA LEU A 85 -10.39 -7.07 -17.89
C LEU A 85 -9.93 -6.05 -16.84
N ALA A 86 -8.63 -5.77 -16.74
CA ALA A 86 -8.13 -4.76 -15.81
C ALA A 86 -8.64 -3.35 -16.14
N VAL A 87 -8.73 -3.00 -17.43
CA VAL A 87 -9.33 -1.74 -17.88
C VAL A 87 -10.82 -1.69 -17.55
N ALA A 88 -11.57 -2.75 -17.85
CA ALA A 88 -13.00 -2.85 -17.51
C ALA A 88 -13.23 -2.66 -16.01
N SER A 89 -12.49 -3.39 -15.17
CA SER A 89 -12.56 -3.25 -13.71
C SER A 89 -12.17 -1.86 -13.22
N GLY A 90 -11.12 -1.27 -13.78
CA GLY A 90 -10.69 0.09 -13.44
C GLY A 90 -11.76 1.14 -13.75
N LEU A 91 -12.34 1.07 -14.95
CA LEU A 91 -13.43 1.95 -15.36
C LEU A 91 -14.67 1.78 -14.47
N ARG A 92 -15.08 0.54 -14.20
CA ARG A 92 -16.21 0.25 -13.32
C ARG A 92 -16.01 0.78 -11.90
N ARG A 93 -14.80 0.66 -11.34
CA ARG A 93 -14.45 1.23 -10.02
C ARG A 93 -14.51 2.76 -10.00
N CYS A 94 -14.27 3.40 -11.13
CA CYS A 94 -14.45 4.84 -11.33
C CYS A 94 -15.89 5.23 -11.72
N GLY A 95 -16.86 4.31 -11.60
CA GLY A 95 -18.27 4.59 -11.88
C GLY A 95 -18.65 4.62 -13.36
N TYR A 96 -17.71 4.36 -14.29
CA TYR A 96 -18.01 4.33 -15.71
C TYR A 96 -18.93 3.16 -16.08
N ARG A 97 -19.71 3.38 -17.14
CA ARG A 97 -20.65 2.39 -17.71
C ARG A 97 -20.02 1.62 -18.87
N PHE A 98 -20.72 0.59 -19.35
CA PHE A 98 -20.26 -0.27 -20.43
C PHE A 98 -19.92 0.51 -21.70
N GLU A 99 -20.69 1.55 -22.03
CA GLU A 99 -20.50 2.38 -23.22
C GLU A 99 -19.13 3.07 -23.22
N HIS A 100 -18.63 3.47 -22.05
CA HIS A 100 -17.32 4.07 -21.90
C HIS A 100 -16.20 3.04 -22.10
N PHE A 101 -16.37 1.84 -21.54
CA PHE A 101 -15.44 0.74 -21.75
C PHE A 101 -15.39 0.34 -23.23
N ARG A 102 -16.56 0.22 -23.87
CA ARG A 102 -16.68 -0.02 -25.31
C ARG A 102 -15.94 1.07 -26.10
N GLY A 103 -16.23 2.35 -25.86
CA GLY A 103 -15.56 3.46 -26.53
C GLY A 103 -14.04 3.49 -26.35
N VAL A 104 -13.54 3.07 -25.18
CA VAL A 104 -12.10 2.88 -24.94
C VAL A 104 -11.54 1.74 -25.78
N MET A 105 -12.23 0.61 -25.86
CA MET A 105 -11.75 -0.59 -26.54
C MET A 105 -11.93 -0.54 -28.07
N THR A 106 -12.83 0.30 -28.58
CA THR A 106 -13.05 0.49 -30.03
C THR A 106 -12.19 1.62 -30.62
N ASN A 107 -11.34 2.27 -29.83
CA ASN A 107 -10.47 3.33 -30.29
C ASN A 107 -9.05 2.79 -30.60
N HIS A 108 -8.68 2.73 -31.87
CA HIS A 108 -7.40 2.21 -32.35
C HIS A 108 -6.16 2.93 -31.78
N ARG A 109 -6.32 4.14 -31.23
CA ARG A 109 -5.23 4.90 -30.62
C ARG A 109 -4.87 4.42 -29.22
N ASN A 110 -5.72 3.62 -28.59
CA ASN A 110 -5.50 3.12 -27.24
C ASN A 110 -4.69 1.82 -27.28
N GLY A 111 -3.56 1.73 -26.58
CA GLY A 111 -2.78 0.49 -26.50
C GLY A 111 -3.58 -0.70 -25.95
N CYS A 112 -4.59 -0.45 -25.11
CA CYS A 112 -5.42 -1.52 -24.56
C CYS A 112 -6.38 -2.18 -25.56
N SER A 113 -6.67 -1.55 -26.71
CA SER A 113 -7.65 -2.06 -27.68
C SER A 113 -7.12 -3.19 -28.57
N ALA A 114 -5.84 -3.58 -28.45
CA ALA A 114 -5.19 -4.54 -29.34
C ALA A 114 -5.95 -5.87 -29.48
N LYS A 115 -6.57 -6.40 -28.39
CA LYS A 115 -7.35 -7.65 -28.49
C LYS A 115 -8.65 -7.48 -29.29
N TYR A 116 -9.35 -6.36 -29.09
CA TYR A 116 -10.59 -6.08 -29.80
C TYR A 116 -10.34 -6.03 -31.31
N PHE A 117 -9.32 -5.28 -31.74
CA PHE A 117 -8.98 -5.19 -33.17
C PHE A 117 -8.41 -6.48 -33.75
N ALA A 118 -7.68 -7.27 -32.95
CA ALA A 118 -7.27 -8.61 -33.36
C ALA A 118 -8.49 -9.49 -33.68
N LEU A 119 -9.49 -9.54 -32.79
CA LEU A 119 -10.74 -10.28 -33.03
C LEU A 119 -11.49 -9.72 -34.26
N ALA A 120 -11.57 -8.39 -34.39
CA ALA A 120 -12.22 -7.75 -35.54
C ALA A 120 -11.51 -8.02 -36.87
N GLY A 121 -10.19 -8.26 -36.82
CA GLY A 121 -9.38 -8.70 -37.96
C GLY A 121 -9.41 -10.20 -38.23
N GLY A 122 -10.21 -10.98 -37.49
CA GLY A 122 -10.35 -12.43 -37.67
C GLY A 122 -9.38 -13.29 -36.83
N GLU A 123 -8.66 -12.72 -35.85
CA GLU A 123 -7.80 -13.48 -34.94
C GLU A 123 -8.63 -14.19 -33.85
N GLY A 124 -9.26 -15.31 -34.22
CA GLY A 124 -10.09 -16.15 -33.35
C GLY A 124 -11.53 -16.29 -33.84
N THR A 125 -12.36 -17.02 -33.09
CA THR A 125 -13.76 -17.29 -33.42
C THR A 125 -14.77 -16.46 -32.61
N GLU A 126 -14.29 -15.69 -31.63
CA GLU A 126 -15.15 -14.90 -30.76
C GLU A 126 -15.49 -13.55 -31.41
N ASP A 127 -16.77 -13.20 -31.43
CA ASP A 127 -17.22 -11.89 -31.88
C ASP A 127 -16.63 -10.77 -30.99
N PRO A 128 -16.08 -9.68 -31.57
CA PRO A 128 -15.44 -8.63 -30.79
C PRO A 128 -16.36 -7.94 -29.77
N GLU A 129 -17.64 -7.75 -30.08
CA GLU A 129 -18.60 -7.14 -29.16
C GLU A 129 -19.00 -8.11 -28.04
N ALA A 130 -19.21 -9.39 -28.36
CA ALA A 130 -19.43 -10.44 -27.38
C ALA A 130 -18.26 -10.54 -26.38
N PHE A 131 -17.02 -10.40 -26.86
CA PHE A 131 -15.82 -10.31 -26.01
C PHE A 131 -15.91 -9.13 -25.03
N LEU A 132 -16.30 -7.93 -25.49
CA LEU A 132 -16.43 -6.76 -24.61
C LEU A 132 -17.50 -6.95 -23.55
N VAL A 133 -18.68 -7.45 -23.92
CA VAL A 133 -19.77 -7.75 -22.96
C VAL A 133 -19.28 -8.74 -21.91
N ARG A 134 -18.69 -9.86 -22.32
CA ARG A 134 -18.16 -10.89 -21.42
C ARG A 134 -17.09 -10.34 -20.47
N VAL A 135 -16.16 -9.52 -20.96
CA VAL A 135 -15.12 -8.91 -20.12
C VAL A 135 -15.72 -7.91 -19.14
N TRP A 136 -16.69 -7.11 -19.58
CA TRP A 136 -17.39 -6.16 -18.73
C TRP A 136 -18.19 -6.86 -17.63
N ASP A 137 -18.95 -7.90 -17.97
CA ASP A 137 -19.72 -8.70 -17.01
C ASP A 137 -18.80 -9.42 -16.03
N LYS A 138 -17.69 -9.98 -16.51
CA LYS A 138 -16.66 -10.56 -15.63
C LYS A 138 -16.02 -9.52 -14.71
N SER A 139 -15.97 -8.25 -15.10
CA SER A 139 -15.52 -7.18 -14.20
C SER A 139 -16.53 -6.88 -13.08
N ALA A 140 -17.82 -7.22 -13.25
CA ALA A 140 -18.85 -7.08 -12.22
C ALA A 140 -18.61 -7.96 -11.00
N ASP A 141 -18.05 -9.15 -11.24
CA ASP A 141 -17.69 -10.09 -10.19
C ASP A 141 -16.53 -9.58 -9.31
N GLN A 142 -15.86 -8.50 -9.72
CA GLN A 142 -14.83 -7.89 -8.90
C GLN A 142 -15.43 -7.01 -7.81
N LEU A 143 -14.96 -7.25 -6.59
CA LEU A 143 -15.33 -6.45 -5.44
C LEU A 143 -14.95 -4.97 -5.66
N THR A 144 -15.89 -4.08 -5.38
CA THR A 144 -15.64 -2.64 -5.28
C THR A 144 -14.68 -2.36 -4.12
N PRO A 145 -13.95 -1.23 -4.10
CA PRO A 145 -13.07 -0.88 -2.97
C PRO A 145 -13.79 -0.93 -1.62
N LYS A 146 -15.04 -0.45 -1.55
CA LYS A 146 -15.88 -0.52 -0.34
C LYS A 146 -16.16 -1.96 0.09
N GLN A 147 -16.47 -2.86 -0.85
CA GLN A 147 -16.68 -4.27 -0.56
C GLN A 147 -15.38 -4.97 -0.14
N ILE A 148 -14.23 -4.60 -0.72
CA ILE A 148 -12.92 -5.12 -0.33
C ILE A 148 -12.61 -4.71 1.11
N VAL A 149 -12.77 -3.43 1.45
CA VAL A 149 -12.55 -2.93 2.82
C VAL A 149 -13.48 -3.65 3.80
N ALA A 150 -14.79 -3.70 3.53
CA ALA A 150 -15.74 -4.40 4.40
C ALA A 150 -15.40 -5.88 4.59
N LYS A 151 -14.91 -6.55 3.53
CA LYS A 151 -14.46 -7.94 3.61
C LYS A 151 -13.20 -8.07 4.46
N LEU A 152 -12.21 -7.20 4.29
CA LEU A 152 -11.00 -7.19 5.12
C LEU A 152 -11.30 -6.84 6.58
N ASP A 153 -12.29 -5.99 6.84
CA ASP A 153 -12.76 -5.69 8.19
C ASP A 153 -13.42 -6.91 8.84
N ASN A 154 -14.21 -7.69 8.08
CA ASN A 154 -14.72 -8.98 8.56
C ASN A 154 -13.58 -9.95 8.89
N VAL A 155 -12.54 -10.02 8.06
CA VAL A 155 -11.35 -10.83 8.36
C VAL A 155 -10.63 -10.32 9.61
N ARG A 156 -10.46 -9.00 9.78
CA ARG A 156 -9.89 -8.43 11.02
C ARG A 156 -10.71 -8.83 12.22
N ALA A 157 -12.04 -8.70 12.17
CA ALA A 157 -12.91 -9.10 13.27
C ALA A 157 -12.71 -10.57 13.66
N GLN A 158 -12.61 -11.47 12.67
CA GLN A 158 -12.30 -12.89 12.91
C GLN A 158 -10.91 -13.09 13.54
N ILE A 159 -9.88 -12.40 13.04
CA ILE A 159 -8.52 -12.42 13.62
C ILE A 159 -8.54 -11.94 15.07
N MET A 160 -9.38 -10.96 15.40
CA MET A 160 -9.43 -10.36 16.74
C MET A 160 -10.07 -11.28 17.77
N VAL A 161 -11.06 -12.09 17.38
CA VAL A 161 -11.73 -13.06 18.26
C VAL A 161 -11.04 -14.42 18.31
N ALA A 162 -10.21 -14.75 17.32
CA ALA A 162 -9.55 -16.05 17.23
C ALA A 162 -8.54 -16.27 18.38
N PRO A 163 -8.52 -17.46 19.01
CA PRO A 163 -7.53 -17.78 20.02
C PRO A 163 -6.18 -18.11 19.37
N TRP A 164 -5.28 -17.13 19.34
CA TRP A 164 -3.91 -17.27 18.83
C TRP A 164 -3.00 -17.98 19.83
N ARG A 165 -3.20 -19.29 20.01
CA ARG A 165 -2.49 -20.09 21.02
C ARG A 165 -1.01 -20.27 20.72
N GLY A 166 -0.24 -20.51 21.78
CA GLY A 166 1.18 -20.89 21.70
C GLY A 166 2.14 -19.70 21.58
N LYS A 167 3.45 -20.01 21.62
CA LYS A 167 4.53 -19.00 21.65
C LYS A 167 4.58 -18.11 20.40
N THR A 168 4.11 -18.60 19.26
CA THR A 168 4.14 -17.87 17.98
C THR A 168 2.81 -17.20 17.63
N GLY A 169 1.73 -17.46 18.39
CA GLY A 169 0.39 -16.99 18.05
C GLY A 169 0.29 -15.46 17.88
N SER A 170 0.96 -14.69 18.75
CA SER A 170 0.98 -13.22 18.63
C SER A 170 1.70 -12.72 17.37
N THR A 171 2.69 -13.47 16.89
CA THR A 171 3.39 -13.19 15.62
C THR A 171 2.50 -13.53 14.43
N ASP A 172 1.83 -14.69 14.47
CA ASP A 172 0.94 -15.14 13.40
C ASP A 172 -0.25 -14.18 13.25
N ARG A 173 -0.83 -13.73 14.37
CA ARG A 173 -1.82 -12.65 14.44
C ARG A 173 -1.32 -11.35 13.81
N SER A 174 -0.12 -10.90 14.19
CA SER A 174 0.46 -9.66 13.68
C SER A 174 0.65 -9.70 12.15
N VAL A 175 1.05 -10.86 11.62
CA VAL A 175 1.19 -11.08 10.17
C VAL A 175 -0.17 -11.04 9.48
N MET A 176 -1.22 -11.63 10.05
CA MET A 176 -2.58 -11.55 9.50
C MET A 176 -3.14 -10.13 9.49
N LEU A 177 -2.94 -9.36 10.57
CA LEU A 177 -3.33 -7.95 10.63
C LEU A 177 -2.56 -7.11 9.60
N ALA A 178 -1.25 -7.37 9.44
CA ALA A 178 -0.44 -6.72 8.42
C ALA A 178 -0.91 -7.01 6.99
N LEU A 179 -1.38 -8.24 6.72
CA LEU A 179 -2.00 -8.59 5.44
C LEU A 179 -3.30 -7.83 5.21
N CYS A 180 -4.15 -7.67 6.23
CA CYS A 180 -5.38 -6.88 6.14
C CYS A 180 -5.07 -5.40 5.88
N GLU A 181 -4.07 -4.84 6.54
CA GLU A 181 -3.60 -3.46 6.34
C GLU A 181 -3.07 -3.24 4.91
N LEU A 182 -2.22 -4.15 4.43
CA LEU A 182 -1.70 -4.10 3.07
C LEU A 182 -2.80 -4.27 2.02
N GLY A 183 -3.75 -5.18 2.26
CA GLY A 183 -4.92 -5.40 1.41
C GLY A 183 -5.83 -4.17 1.35
N THR A 184 -6.05 -3.49 2.48
CA THR A 184 -6.88 -2.28 2.59
C THR A 184 -6.21 -1.14 1.82
N THR A 185 -4.92 -0.90 2.10
CA THR A 185 -4.11 0.12 1.42
C THR A 185 -4.04 -0.11 -0.09
N SER A 186 -3.96 -1.38 -0.50
CA SER A 186 -3.84 -1.76 -1.91
C SER A 186 -5.20 -2.05 -2.58
N ALA A 187 -6.32 -1.84 -1.86
CA ALA A 187 -7.67 -2.19 -2.28
C ALA A 187 -7.74 -3.56 -2.99
N THR A 188 -7.20 -4.60 -2.35
CA THR A 188 -7.10 -5.97 -2.91
C THR A 188 -7.32 -7.04 -1.85
N THR A 189 -7.99 -8.12 -2.23
CA THR A 189 -8.07 -9.37 -1.45
C THR A 189 -7.06 -10.42 -1.92
N ALA A 190 -6.45 -10.22 -3.10
CA ALA A 190 -5.33 -11.03 -3.56
C ALA A 190 -4.04 -10.49 -2.93
N LEU A 191 -3.48 -11.23 -1.98
CA LEU A 191 -2.37 -10.82 -1.13
C LEU A 191 -1.03 -11.20 -1.77
N ALA A 192 -0.70 -10.57 -2.90
CA ALA A 192 0.57 -10.76 -3.61
C ALA A 192 1.68 -9.83 -3.06
N PHE A 193 1.89 -9.86 -1.74
CA PHE A 193 2.87 -9.01 -1.08
C PHE A 193 4.15 -9.77 -0.79
N GLY A 194 5.31 -9.17 -1.10
CA GLY A 194 6.60 -9.77 -0.75
C GLY A 194 6.75 -9.94 0.76
N SER A 195 7.35 -11.05 1.21
CA SER A 195 7.49 -11.36 2.65
C SER A 195 8.18 -10.25 3.45
N ARG A 196 9.14 -9.54 2.83
CA ARG A 196 9.81 -8.37 3.43
C ARG A 196 8.83 -7.24 3.73
N ARG A 197 7.91 -6.96 2.82
CA ARG A 197 6.89 -5.93 2.98
C ARG A 197 5.91 -6.29 4.09
N ILE A 198 5.49 -7.55 4.13
CA ILE A 198 4.65 -8.07 5.21
C ILE A 198 5.38 -7.94 6.56
N ALA A 199 6.67 -8.27 6.58
CA ALA A 199 7.50 -8.18 7.78
C ALA A 199 7.67 -6.74 8.29
N GLU A 200 7.83 -5.75 7.40
CA GLU A 200 7.86 -4.32 7.73
C GLU A 200 6.58 -3.92 8.46
N VAL A 201 5.42 -4.18 7.87
CA VAL A 201 4.12 -3.78 8.44
C VAL A 201 3.83 -4.54 9.74
N ALA A 202 4.15 -5.83 9.81
CA ALA A 202 3.98 -6.63 11.02
C ALA A 202 5.01 -6.29 12.12
N GLN A 203 6.03 -5.47 11.83
CA GLN A 203 7.17 -5.18 12.72
C GLN A 203 7.88 -6.46 13.20
N VAL A 204 8.18 -7.35 12.26
CA VAL A 204 8.95 -8.59 12.50
C VAL A 204 10.10 -8.72 11.50
N GLN A 205 10.97 -9.69 11.70
CA GLN A 205 12.01 -10.04 10.73
C GLN A 205 11.42 -10.80 9.54
N ASP A 206 12.04 -10.66 8.35
CA ASP A 206 11.59 -11.35 7.12
C ASP A 206 11.52 -12.88 7.29
N LYS A 207 12.56 -13.49 7.88
CA LYS A 207 12.57 -14.94 8.21
C LYS A 207 11.41 -15.34 9.13
N THR A 208 11.01 -14.46 10.04
CA THR A 208 9.90 -14.70 10.97
C THR A 208 8.56 -14.62 10.24
N ALA A 209 8.37 -13.62 9.37
CA ALA A 209 7.17 -13.50 8.55
C ALA A 209 6.98 -14.71 7.63
N ARG A 210 8.04 -15.20 6.96
CA ARG A 210 7.95 -16.41 6.11
C ARG A 210 7.52 -17.66 6.90
N LYS A 211 8.10 -17.87 8.09
CA LYS A 211 7.71 -18.98 8.97
C LYS A 211 6.26 -18.86 9.44
N ALA A 212 5.80 -17.64 9.74
CA ALA A 212 4.41 -17.37 10.11
C ALA A 212 3.45 -17.64 8.95
N LEU A 213 3.78 -17.17 7.74
CA LEU A 213 2.98 -17.45 6.53
C LEU A 213 2.84 -18.95 6.28
N GLY A 214 3.91 -19.73 6.44
CA GLY A 214 3.86 -21.20 6.35
C GLY A 214 2.87 -21.81 7.36
N ARG A 215 3.00 -21.46 8.65
CA ARG A 215 2.08 -21.93 9.70
C ARG A 215 0.63 -21.52 9.45
N LEU A 216 0.39 -20.30 8.96
CA LEU A 216 -0.94 -19.79 8.65
C LEU A 216 -1.56 -20.55 7.47
N VAL A 217 -0.75 -21.00 6.50
CA VAL A 217 -1.20 -21.89 5.43
C VAL A 217 -1.52 -23.28 5.99
N ASP A 218 -0.62 -23.86 6.80
CA ASP A 218 -0.82 -25.18 7.41
C ASP A 218 -2.07 -25.21 8.32
N ALA A 219 -2.36 -24.09 8.99
CA ALA A 219 -3.53 -23.92 9.85
C ALA A 219 -4.81 -23.50 9.10
N GLY A 220 -4.78 -23.38 7.76
CA GLY A 220 -5.96 -23.07 6.95
C GLY A 220 -6.41 -21.60 6.95
N TRP A 221 -5.70 -20.70 7.65
CA TRP A 221 -5.98 -19.26 7.65
C TRP A 221 -5.67 -18.61 6.31
N LEU A 222 -4.67 -19.13 5.60
CA LEU A 222 -4.25 -18.67 4.28
C LEU A 222 -4.22 -19.84 3.30
N ILE A 223 -4.44 -19.55 2.03
CA ILE A 223 -4.16 -20.47 0.93
C ILE A 223 -3.11 -19.82 0.04
N ARG A 224 -2.02 -20.54 -0.24
CA ARG A 224 -1.02 -20.12 -1.22
C ARG A 224 -1.55 -20.40 -2.62
N VAL A 225 -1.91 -19.35 -3.35
CA VAL A 225 -2.48 -19.42 -4.72
C VAL A 225 -1.39 -19.67 -5.74
N LYS A 226 -0.27 -18.95 -5.61
CA LYS A 226 0.89 -19.06 -6.50
C LYS A 226 2.15 -19.07 -5.66
N ALA A 227 2.95 -20.12 -5.83
CA ALA A 227 4.32 -20.12 -5.35
C ALA A 227 5.17 -19.20 -6.23
N SER A 228 6.00 -18.37 -5.61
CA SER A 228 6.93 -17.54 -6.35
C SER A 228 7.92 -18.39 -7.18
N ARG A 229 8.15 -17.96 -8.41
CA ARG A 229 9.36 -18.31 -9.16
C ARG A 229 10.46 -17.32 -8.76
N LEU A 230 11.71 -17.59 -9.11
CA LEU A 230 12.86 -16.75 -8.72
C LEU A 230 12.53 -15.25 -8.85
N GLY A 231 12.43 -14.56 -7.69
CA GLY A 231 12.17 -13.12 -7.61
C GLY A 231 10.73 -12.66 -7.46
N ASP A 232 9.74 -13.53 -7.67
CA ASP A 232 8.33 -13.19 -7.42
C ASP A 232 7.99 -13.22 -5.92
N ALA A 233 6.93 -12.52 -5.55
CA ALA A 233 6.28 -12.71 -4.25
C ALA A 233 5.31 -13.89 -4.31
N ASP A 234 5.24 -14.67 -3.23
CA ASP A 234 4.14 -15.61 -3.06
C ASP A 234 2.80 -14.87 -3.05
N THR A 235 1.81 -15.45 -3.72
CA THR A 235 0.45 -14.90 -3.69
C THR A 235 -0.39 -15.73 -2.73
N TYR A 236 -0.92 -15.06 -1.71
CA TYR A 236 -1.83 -15.66 -0.73
C TYR A 236 -3.26 -15.16 -0.95
N ARG A 237 -4.22 -15.97 -0.52
CA ARG A 237 -5.61 -15.57 -0.26
C ARG A 237 -5.97 -15.96 1.16
N PHE A 238 -6.97 -15.31 1.74
CA PHE A 238 -7.55 -15.80 2.98
C PHE A 238 -8.20 -17.18 2.76
N GLY A 239 -8.09 -18.05 3.75
CA GLY A 239 -8.60 -19.42 3.68
C GLY A 239 -10.12 -19.48 3.58
N PRO A 240 -10.71 -20.65 3.28
CA PRO A 240 -12.13 -20.78 2.96
C PRO A 240 -13.03 -20.59 4.18
N GLU A 241 -12.50 -20.84 5.39
CA GLU A 241 -13.16 -20.50 6.65
C GLU A 241 -13.32 -18.98 6.84
N VAL A 242 -12.44 -18.22 6.19
CA VAL A 242 -12.39 -16.76 6.23
C VAL A 242 -12.99 -16.13 4.95
N ASP A 243 -13.00 -16.88 3.85
CA ASP A 243 -13.22 -16.37 2.51
C ASP A 243 -14.03 -17.34 1.61
N ARG A 244 -15.33 -17.10 1.48
CA ARG A 244 -16.13 -17.60 0.34
C ARG A 244 -16.10 -16.55 -0.77
N MET A 245 -15.06 -16.48 -1.63
CA MET A 245 -15.18 -16.16 -3.07
C MET A 245 -13.87 -16.07 -3.87
N THR A 246 -14.09 -16.10 -5.20
CA THR A 246 -13.24 -16.38 -6.36
C THR A 246 -12.06 -15.44 -6.60
N ALA A 247 -10.97 -16.05 -7.07
CA ALA A 247 -9.73 -15.41 -7.46
C ALA A 247 -9.83 -14.82 -8.87
N LEU A 248 -9.58 -13.52 -9.02
CA LEU A 248 -9.06 -12.97 -10.27
C LEU A 248 -7.81 -12.13 -9.96
N ASN A 249 -6.79 -12.38 -10.79
CA ASN A 249 -5.38 -12.06 -10.59
C ASN A 249 -5.05 -10.56 -10.52
N SER A 250 -3.90 -10.31 -9.88
CA SER A 250 -3.02 -9.13 -9.93
C SER A 250 -3.71 -7.77 -9.88
N SER A 251 -3.88 -7.25 -8.67
CA SER A 251 -4.22 -5.84 -8.48
C SER A 251 -3.08 -4.94 -9.00
N PRO A 252 -3.40 -3.81 -9.65
CA PRO A 252 -2.41 -2.83 -10.06
C PRO A 252 -1.63 -2.33 -8.83
N HIS A 253 -0.33 -2.08 -9.02
CA HIS A 253 0.51 -1.47 -7.97
C HIS A 253 -0.08 -0.10 -7.58
N ILE A 254 -0.63 -0.01 -6.36
CA ILE A 254 -0.96 1.27 -5.74
C ILE A 254 0.35 1.95 -5.36
N GLY A 255 0.51 3.22 -5.74
CA GLY A 255 1.72 4.01 -5.54
C GLY A 255 2.18 4.00 -4.08
N LYS A 256 3.51 3.99 -3.88
CA LYS A 256 4.21 3.78 -2.58
C LYS A 256 3.98 4.87 -1.51
N ARG A 257 2.99 5.76 -1.62
CA ARG A 257 2.80 6.91 -0.72
C ARG A 257 1.44 6.92 -0.01
N THR A 258 1.28 6.00 0.93
CA THR A 258 0.32 6.15 2.06
C THR A 258 0.67 5.07 3.09
N ILE A 259 1.65 5.34 3.97
CA ILE A 259 1.95 4.44 5.10
C ILE A 259 1.62 5.10 6.45
N TRP A 260 1.32 6.40 6.43
CA TRP A 260 1.01 7.15 7.65
C TRP A 260 -0.24 7.96 7.36
N CYS A 261 -1.39 7.29 7.33
CA CYS A 261 -2.66 8.01 7.36
C CYS A 261 -2.78 8.66 8.74
N THR A 262 -2.80 9.99 8.75
CA THR A 262 -2.94 10.90 9.91
C THR A 262 -4.33 10.87 10.55
N ASN A 263 -5.03 9.74 10.50
CA ASN A 263 -6.25 9.60 11.31
C ASN A 263 -5.80 9.30 12.74
N ASP A 264 -5.90 10.31 13.60
CA ASP A 264 -5.46 10.33 15.01
C ASP A 264 -6.07 9.22 15.89
N GLN A 265 -7.04 8.46 15.39
CA GLN A 265 -7.48 7.24 16.03
C GLN A 265 -6.66 6.06 15.50
N ILE A 266 -5.61 5.71 16.25
CA ILE A 266 -5.00 4.38 16.14
C ILE A 266 -6.10 3.38 16.50
N ASP A 267 -6.70 2.80 15.46
CA ASP A 267 -7.59 1.66 15.59
C ASP A 267 -6.91 0.61 16.47
N ASN A 268 -7.67 -0.02 17.37
CA ASN A 268 -7.15 -0.92 18.40
C ASN A 268 -6.28 -2.05 17.82
N ASP A 269 -6.52 -2.41 16.56
CA ASP A 269 -5.78 -3.41 15.80
C ASP A 269 -4.35 -2.97 15.44
N ARG A 270 -4.15 -1.67 15.19
CA ARG A 270 -2.87 -1.09 14.78
C ARG A 270 -1.88 -0.94 15.91
N VAL A 271 -2.34 -0.94 17.16
CA VAL A 271 -1.51 -0.92 18.36
C VAL A 271 -0.48 -2.05 18.31
N LEU A 272 -0.87 -3.27 17.94
CA LEU A 272 0.07 -4.40 17.89
C LEU A 272 1.12 -4.26 16.78
N MET A 273 0.87 -3.43 15.77
CA MET A 273 1.83 -3.09 14.70
C MET A 273 2.69 -1.87 15.05
N HIS A 274 2.46 -1.23 16.20
CA HIS A 274 3.25 -0.09 16.63
C HIS A 274 4.73 -0.47 16.86
N PRO A 275 5.71 0.35 16.42
CA PRO A 275 7.15 0.07 16.60
C PRO A 275 7.56 -0.21 18.06
N VAL A 276 6.90 0.44 19.03
CA VAL A 276 7.16 0.23 20.46
C VAL A 276 6.99 -1.22 20.90
N PHE A 277 6.12 -2.00 20.26
CA PHE A 277 5.88 -3.41 20.60
C PHE A 277 6.65 -4.39 19.71
N ARG A 278 7.63 -3.90 18.95
CA ARG A 278 8.53 -4.72 18.15
C ARG A 278 9.34 -5.70 19.01
N ASN A 279 9.55 -6.92 18.51
CA ASN A 279 10.34 -7.93 19.21
C ASN A 279 11.84 -7.60 19.16
N GLY A 280 12.54 -7.77 20.29
CA GLY A 280 13.98 -7.60 20.43
C GLY A 280 14.44 -6.15 20.67
N SER A 281 13.82 -5.18 20.01
CA SER A 281 14.19 -3.76 20.17
C SER A 281 13.17 -2.92 20.95
N GLY A 282 11.94 -3.39 21.10
CA GLY A 282 10.89 -2.69 21.84
C GLY A 282 10.41 -3.51 23.04
N LEU A 283 9.20 -3.19 23.49
CA LEU A 283 8.52 -3.89 24.58
C LEU A 283 8.03 -5.29 24.18
N GLY A 284 7.99 -5.62 22.89
CA GLY A 284 7.56 -6.93 22.40
C GLY A 284 6.05 -7.14 22.33
N LYS A 285 5.62 -8.04 21.45
CA LYS A 285 4.21 -8.20 21.03
C LYS A 285 3.28 -8.63 22.16
N ASN A 286 3.74 -9.52 23.04
CA ASN A 286 2.90 -10.02 24.14
C ASN A 286 2.61 -8.92 25.18
N ARG A 287 3.52 -7.95 25.35
CA ARG A 287 3.28 -6.78 26.22
C ARG A 287 2.27 -5.84 25.57
N GLY A 288 2.37 -5.63 24.25
CA GLY A 288 1.37 -4.89 23.47
C GLY A 288 -0.04 -5.49 23.58
N GLN A 289 -0.15 -6.83 23.53
CA GLN A 289 -1.44 -7.50 23.75
C GLN A 289 -1.97 -7.32 25.18
N THR A 290 -1.09 -7.36 26.18
CA THR A 290 -1.46 -7.12 27.59
C THR A 290 -2.00 -5.68 27.75
N TRP A 291 -1.32 -4.70 27.16
CA TRP A 291 -1.74 -3.30 27.18
C TRP A 291 -3.07 -3.09 26.44
N LEU A 292 -3.25 -3.71 25.27
CA LEU A 292 -4.49 -3.62 24.50
C LEU A 292 -5.69 -4.18 25.27
N ILE A 293 -5.53 -5.26 26.02
CA ILE A 293 -6.59 -5.83 26.87
C ILE A 293 -6.96 -4.86 27.99
N LEU A 294 -5.96 -4.26 28.64
CA LEU A 294 -6.22 -3.23 29.66
C LEU A 294 -6.98 -2.04 29.07
N LYS A 295 -6.56 -1.57 27.88
CA LYS A 295 -7.16 -0.42 27.20
C LYS A 295 -8.61 -0.68 26.78
N ASN A 296 -8.88 -1.87 26.23
CA ASN A 296 -10.22 -2.24 25.77
C ASN A 296 -11.16 -2.68 26.90
N GLY A 297 -10.61 -3.11 28.04
CA GLY A 297 -11.40 -3.58 29.18
C GLY A 297 -12.22 -2.48 29.85
N GLY A 298 -11.84 -1.20 29.69
CA GLY A 298 -12.56 -0.04 30.25
C GLY A 298 -12.65 0.00 31.78
N ARG A 299 -12.02 -0.94 32.48
CA ARG A 299 -12.01 -1.05 33.95
C ARG A 299 -10.66 -1.60 34.44
N PRO A 300 -10.25 -1.29 35.68
CA PRO A 300 -9.08 -1.90 36.28
C PRO A 300 -9.24 -3.43 36.41
N MET A 301 -8.25 -4.18 35.91
CA MET A 301 -8.23 -5.65 35.86
C MET A 301 -7.08 -6.21 36.71
N THR A 302 -7.29 -7.34 37.34
CA THR A 302 -6.25 -8.10 38.04
C THR A 302 -5.39 -8.90 37.06
N ALA A 303 -4.13 -9.21 37.42
CA ALA A 303 -3.27 -10.04 36.58
C ALA A 303 -3.87 -11.44 36.24
N PRO A 304 -4.59 -12.14 37.15
CA PRO A 304 -5.33 -13.36 36.81
C PRO A 304 -6.42 -13.17 35.76
N GLU A 305 -7.22 -12.09 35.84
CA GLU A 305 -8.26 -11.79 34.84
C GLU A 305 -7.62 -11.59 33.46
N ILE A 306 -6.53 -10.82 33.37
CA ILE A 306 -5.83 -10.57 32.11
C ILE A 306 -5.21 -11.87 31.57
N ALA A 307 -4.64 -12.70 32.45
CA ALA A 307 -4.08 -13.99 32.07
C ALA A 307 -5.13 -14.95 31.49
N ALA A 308 -6.34 -14.94 32.06
CA ALA A 308 -7.47 -15.72 31.53
C ALA A 308 -7.89 -15.23 30.13
N VAL A 309 -7.89 -13.91 29.88
CA VAL A 309 -8.21 -13.35 28.56
C VAL A 309 -7.13 -13.65 27.51
N VAL A 310 -5.85 -13.65 27.89
CA VAL A 310 -4.72 -13.94 26.98
C VAL A 310 -4.53 -15.44 26.74
N ASP A 311 -5.18 -16.31 27.52
CA ASP A 311 -4.85 -17.75 27.61
C ASP A 311 -3.36 -17.95 27.98
N GLY A 312 -2.89 -17.17 28.96
CA GLY A 312 -1.48 -17.03 29.32
C GLY A 312 -1.15 -17.35 30.78
N ASN A 313 0.14 -17.48 31.09
CA ASN A 313 0.59 -17.67 32.47
C ASN A 313 0.54 -16.36 33.26
N ARG A 314 -0.13 -16.37 34.42
CA ARG A 314 -0.23 -15.23 35.35
C ARG A 314 1.12 -14.57 35.66
N ARG A 315 2.17 -15.35 35.93
CA ARG A 315 3.51 -14.84 36.26
C ARG A 315 4.13 -14.07 35.10
N THR A 316 3.85 -14.49 33.87
CA THR A 316 4.29 -13.80 32.66
C THR A 316 3.54 -12.48 32.49
N VAL A 317 2.22 -12.48 32.70
CA VAL A 317 1.40 -11.27 32.65
C VAL A 317 1.84 -10.25 33.70
N ASP A 318 2.10 -10.69 34.94
CA ASP A 318 2.58 -9.81 36.01
C ASP A 318 3.92 -9.13 35.65
N ARG A 319 4.84 -9.89 35.03
CA ARG A 319 6.10 -9.35 34.48
C ARG A 319 5.83 -8.35 33.36
N HIS A 320 4.86 -8.59 32.47
CA HIS A 320 4.49 -7.63 31.43
C HIS A 320 3.96 -6.33 32.04
N LEU A 321 3.05 -6.42 33.01
CA LEU A 321 2.43 -5.28 33.67
C LEU A 321 3.46 -4.41 34.39
N THR A 322 4.42 -5.03 35.06
CA THR A 322 5.52 -4.31 35.72
C THR A 322 6.37 -3.53 34.71
N VAL A 323 6.67 -4.12 33.55
CA VAL A 323 7.41 -3.44 32.48
C VAL A 323 6.58 -2.31 31.87
N LEU A 324 5.28 -2.54 31.60
CA LEU A 324 4.39 -1.49 31.08
C LEU A 324 4.29 -0.31 32.05
N ALA A 325 4.21 -0.59 33.36
CA ALA A 325 4.15 0.44 34.39
C ALA A 325 5.42 1.28 34.50
N LYS A 326 6.58 0.62 34.37
CA LYS A 326 7.88 1.31 34.31
C LYS A 326 7.91 2.34 33.17
N HIS A 327 7.20 2.10 32.08
CA HIS A 327 7.13 2.97 30.92
C HIS A 327 5.85 3.83 30.86
N GLY A 328 5.10 3.94 31.97
CA GLY A 328 3.89 4.77 32.04
C GLY A 328 2.70 4.27 31.21
N LEU A 329 2.74 3.03 30.71
CA LEU A 329 1.67 2.43 29.92
C LEU A 329 0.64 1.66 30.77
N ALA A 330 0.94 1.42 32.04
CA ALA A 330 0.00 0.81 32.98
C ALA A 330 0.14 1.43 34.36
N VAL A 331 -0.97 1.62 35.07
CA VAL A 331 -0.98 2.10 36.45
C VAL A 331 -1.53 0.99 37.35
N LYS A 332 -0.93 0.82 38.53
CA LYS A 332 -1.35 -0.17 39.52
C LYS A 332 -2.13 0.53 40.64
N THR A 333 -3.39 0.15 40.82
CA THR A 333 -4.28 0.65 41.86
C THR A 333 -4.69 -0.52 42.76
N GLY A 334 -3.96 -0.69 43.87
CA GLY A 334 -4.09 -1.85 44.75
C GLY A 334 -3.61 -3.14 44.07
N SER A 335 -4.51 -4.12 43.91
CA SER A 335 -4.25 -5.40 43.20
C SER A 335 -4.64 -5.36 41.72
N ARG A 336 -5.16 -4.23 41.24
CA ARG A 336 -5.66 -4.06 39.88
C ARG A 336 -4.75 -3.16 39.07
N TRP A 337 -4.83 -3.33 37.76
CA TRP A 337 -4.07 -2.64 36.75
C TRP A 337 -5.02 -1.98 35.77
N GLU A 338 -4.71 -0.76 35.37
CA GLU A 338 -5.42 -0.03 34.33
C GLU A 338 -4.43 0.39 33.24
N ALA A 339 -4.90 0.51 31.99
CA ALA A 339 -4.09 1.06 30.93
C ALA A 339 -3.87 2.55 31.18
N ALA A 340 -2.64 3.00 30.97
CA ALA A 340 -2.29 4.41 30.94
C ALA A 340 -1.65 4.74 29.58
N GLY A 341 -1.63 6.04 29.27
CA GLY A 341 -1.11 6.55 28.00
C GLY A 341 -2.10 6.46 26.84
N ASP A 342 -1.94 7.36 25.89
CA ASP A 342 -2.65 7.42 24.61
C ASP A 342 -1.72 7.01 23.46
N SER A 343 -2.14 7.28 22.21
CA SER A 343 -1.31 7.06 21.02
C SER A 343 -0.01 7.87 21.07
N HIS A 344 -0.08 9.13 21.53
CA HIS A 344 1.08 10.01 21.62
C HIS A 344 2.14 9.48 22.60
N CYS A 345 1.71 8.91 23.72
CA CYS A 345 2.59 8.24 24.67
C CYS A 345 3.34 7.05 24.03
N LEU A 346 2.69 6.29 23.14
CA LEU A 346 3.35 5.20 22.42
C LEU A 346 4.42 5.71 21.45
N ASP A 347 4.14 6.79 20.71
CA ASP A 347 5.10 7.40 19.78
C ASP A 347 6.32 7.93 20.54
N GLN A 348 6.11 8.69 21.61
CA GLN A 348 7.17 9.22 22.46
C GLN A 348 8.06 8.09 23.02
N LEU A 349 7.43 7.04 23.55
CA LEU A 349 8.16 5.88 24.04
C LEU A 349 8.89 5.12 22.92
N ALA A 350 8.33 5.11 21.71
CA ALA A 350 8.98 4.49 20.57
C ALA A 350 10.24 5.26 20.13
N ILE A 351 10.26 6.60 20.27
CA ILE A 351 11.44 7.46 20.09
C ILE A 351 12.46 7.16 21.19
N GLU A 352 12.04 7.16 22.46
CA GLU A 352 12.93 6.90 23.62
C GLU A 352 13.62 5.53 23.55
N LEU A 353 12.90 4.50 23.10
CA LEU A 353 13.45 3.16 22.90
C LEU A 353 14.25 3.01 21.59
N GLY A 354 14.29 4.04 20.73
CA GLY A 354 14.92 3.99 19.41
C GLY A 354 14.27 2.97 18.46
N THR A 355 12.99 2.63 18.69
CA THR A 355 12.28 1.63 17.89
C THR A 355 11.79 2.17 16.55
N ILE A 356 11.47 3.47 16.48
CA ILE A 356 11.12 4.16 15.23
C ILE A 356 12.31 4.13 14.27
N ASP A 357 13.50 4.55 14.71
CA ASP A 357 14.71 4.54 13.88
C ASP A 357 15.02 3.15 13.33
N ARG A 358 14.86 2.11 14.15
CA ARG A 358 15.06 0.72 13.71
C ARG A 358 14.01 0.28 12.68
N ALA A 359 12.76 0.73 12.82
CA ALA A 359 11.73 0.46 11.83
C ALA A 359 12.04 1.15 10.49
N VAL A 360 12.49 2.41 10.54
CA VAL A 360 12.94 3.17 9.35
C VAL A 360 14.12 2.49 8.68
N ARG A 361 15.19 2.17 9.43
CA ARG A 361 16.36 1.45 8.90
C ARG A 361 15.99 0.10 8.29
N GLN A 362 15.01 -0.61 8.86
CA GLN A 362 14.54 -1.85 8.25
C GLN A 362 13.88 -1.61 6.89
N VAL A 363 13.04 -0.58 6.76
CA VAL A 363 12.40 -0.22 5.49
C VAL A 363 13.46 0.16 4.46
N GLU A 364 14.43 0.99 4.84
CA GLU A 364 15.54 1.41 3.98
C GLU A 364 16.39 0.21 3.52
N GLN A 365 16.82 -0.63 4.46
CA GLN A 365 17.59 -1.85 4.14
C GLN A 365 16.80 -2.78 3.22
N ASN A 366 15.49 -2.92 3.44
CA ASN A 366 14.65 -3.73 2.58
C ASN A 366 14.49 -3.13 1.18
N GLU A 367 14.42 -1.82 1.04
CA GLU A 367 14.38 -1.17 -0.27
C GLU A 367 15.72 -1.32 -1.00
N ARG A 368 16.85 -1.12 -0.31
CA ARG A 368 18.20 -1.41 -0.85
C ARG A 368 18.31 -2.85 -1.34
N ASN A 369 17.84 -3.81 -0.53
CA ASN A 369 17.82 -5.22 -0.90
C ASN A 369 16.92 -5.50 -2.12
N ARG A 370 15.81 -4.77 -2.29
CA ARG A 370 14.94 -4.89 -3.48
C ARG A 370 15.60 -4.30 -4.71
N GLU A 371 16.25 -3.15 -4.59
CA GLU A 371 17.00 -2.53 -5.68
C GLU A 371 18.15 -3.42 -6.13
N GLY A 372 18.99 -3.88 -5.20
CA GLY A 372 20.05 -4.83 -5.50
C GLY A 372 19.53 -6.12 -6.16
N PHE A 373 18.37 -6.62 -5.72
CA PHE A 373 17.73 -7.77 -6.35
C PHE A 373 17.24 -7.48 -7.78
N ARG A 374 16.61 -6.32 -8.02
CA ARG A 374 16.19 -5.91 -9.38
C ARG A 374 17.39 -5.73 -10.31
N THR A 375 18.46 -5.11 -9.83
CA THR A 375 19.71 -4.96 -10.57
C THR A 375 20.28 -6.33 -10.92
N LYS A 376 20.39 -7.23 -9.94
CA LYS A 376 20.84 -8.60 -10.20
C LYS A 376 19.98 -9.33 -11.24
N MET A 377 18.65 -9.29 -11.11
CA MET A 377 17.75 -9.93 -12.09
C MET A 377 17.90 -9.35 -13.50
N ARG A 378 18.15 -8.04 -13.63
CA ARG A 378 18.41 -7.41 -14.93
C ARG A 378 19.72 -7.92 -15.53
N LEU A 379 20.76 -8.05 -14.72
CA LEU A 379 22.07 -8.56 -15.16
C LEU A 379 21.98 -10.04 -15.55
N ASP A 380 21.31 -10.85 -14.74
CA ASP A 380 21.11 -12.28 -15.02
C ASP A 380 20.28 -12.48 -16.30
N GLY A 381 19.26 -11.64 -16.53
CA GLY A 381 18.46 -11.64 -17.76
C GLY A 381 19.28 -11.25 -19.00
N ALA A 382 20.07 -10.18 -18.92
CA ALA A 382 20.96 -9.76 -20.02
C ALA A 382 21.96 -10.86 -20.40
N ARG A 383 22.50 -11.57 -19.40
CA ARG A 383 23.41 -12.69 -19.63
C ARG A 383 22.72 -13.87 -20.33
N GLN A 384 21.46 -14.15 -20.03
CA GLN A 384 20.69 -15.22 -20.69
C GLN A 384 20.28 -14.87 -22.12
N GLU A 385 20.06 -13.59 -22.42
CA GLU A 385 19.71 -13.12 -23.77
C GLU A 385 20.91 -13.05 -24.73
N GLY A 386 22.09 -13.52 -24.30
CA GLY A 386 23.29 -13.53 -25.14
C GLY A 386 23.84 -12.13 -25.38
N ALA A 387 23.63 -11.18 -24.46
CA ALA A 387 24.41 -9.96 -24.45
C ALA A 387 25.90 -10.37 -24.51
N PRO A 388 26.69 -9.82 -25.46
CA PRO A 388 28.08 -10.21 -25.62
C PRO A 388 28.77 -10.03 -24.27
N GLU A 389 29.29 -11.10 -23.67
CA GLU A 389 30.14 -11.00 -22.47
C GLU A 389 31.35 -10.07 -22.69
N ASP A 390 31.64 -9.79 -23.97
CA ASP A 390 32.68 -8.90 -24.46
C ASP A 390 32.20 -7.49 -24.85
N ASP A 391 31.02 -7.02 -24.41
CA ASP A 391 30.66 -5.60 -24.57
C ASP A 391 31.38 -4.74 -23.50
N PRO A 392 32.48 -4.04 -23.84
CA PRO A 392 33.24 -3.26 -22.87
C PRO A 392 32.43 -2.08 -22.32
N GLU A 393 31.40 -1.61 -23.04
CA GLU A 393 30.54 -0.53 -22.56
C GLU A 393 29.65 -1.01 -21.41
N PHE A 394 29.11 -2.23 -21.51
CA PHE A 394 28.32 -2.83 -20.44
C PHE A 394 29.15 -3.08 -19.18
N GLN A 395 30.36 -3.64 -19.33
CA GLN A 395 31.27 -3.85 -18.19
C GLN A 395 31.64 -2.54 -17.49
N ARG A 396 31.94 -1.48 -18.26
CA ARG A 396 32.21 -0.15 -17.72
C ARG A 396 31.01 0.42 -16.97
N GLN A 397 29.80 0.35 -17.54
CA GLN A 397 28.57 0.81 -16.86
C GLN A 397 28.30 0.03 -15.57
N PHE A 398 28.58 -1.28 -15.58
CA PHE A 398 28.44 -2.14 -14.42
C PHE A 398 29.43 -1.78 -13.30
N GLU A 399 30.71 -1.62 -13.63
CA GLU A 399 31.75 -1.21 -12.68
C GLU A 399 31.49 0.19 -12.11
N GLU A 400 31.06 1.13 -12.95
CA GLU A 400 30.71 2.49 -12.53
C GLU A 400 29.53 2.48 -11.55
N HIS A 401 28.49 1.68 -11.82
CA HIS A 401 27.36 1.54 -10.91
C HIS A 401 27.75 0.89 -9.58
N LEU A 402 28.61 -0.14 -9.61
CA LEU A 402 29.12 -0.80 -8.41
C LEU A 402 29.96 0.17 -7.56
N ALA A 403 30.84 0.94 -8.21
CA ALA A 403 31.66 1.96 -7.57
C ALA A 403 30.82 3.10 -6.99
N GLU A 404 29.75 3.52 -7.69
CA GLU A 404 28.82 4.52 -7.16
C GLU A 404 28.08 4.02 -5.91
N GLN A 405 27.63 2.75 -5.91
CA GLN A 405 27.02 2.15 -4.73
C GLN A 405 27.99 2.08 -3.54
N GLN A 406 29.26 1.73 -3.78
CA GLN A 406 30.30 1.71 -2.75
C GLN A 406 30.60 3.12 -2.22
N ARG A 407 30.70 4.13 -3.10
CA ARG A 407 30.88 5.53 -2.69
C ARG A 407 29.72 6.01 -1.81
N ARG A 408 28.47 5.77 -2.22
CA ARG A 408 27.29 6.15 -1.43
C ARG A 408 27.27 5.45 -0.06
N ALA A 409 27.61 4.17 -0.01
CA ALA A 409 27.70 3.43 1.25
C ALA A 409 28.76 4.03 2.19
N HIS A 410 29.93 4.39 1.65
CA HIS A 410 31.01 5.01 2.42
C HIS A 410 30.68 6.44 2.88
N GLU A 411 30.06 7.26 2.02
CA GLU A 411 29.59 8.60 2.39
C GLU A 411 28.54 8.55 3.52
N GLU A 412 27.66 7.56 3.49
CA GLU A 412 26.64 7.37 4.52
C GLU A 412 27.27 6.91 5.84
N GLU A 413 28.29 6.05 5.80
CA GLU A 413 29.09 5.65 6.96
C GLU A 413 29.79 6.85 7.60
N ILE A 414 30.48 7.68 6.79
CA ILE A 414 31.10 8.93 7.26
C ILE A 414 30.05 9.86 7.89
N ARG A 415 28.89 10.00 7.26
CA ARG A 415 27.80 10.84 7.78
C ARG A 415 27.28 10.33 9.13
N GLN A 416 27.14 9.01 9.28
CA GLN A 416 26.73 8.40 10.55
C GLN A 416 27.79 8.58 11.64
N MET A 417 29.09 8.40 11.32
CA MET A 417 30.18 8.66 12.27
C MET A 417 30.23 10.14 12.68
N GLY A 418 30.06 11.07 11.73
CA GLY A 418 30.00 12.51 12.00
C GLY A 418 28.84 12.91 12.90
N LEU A 419 27.64 12.35 12.66
CA LEU A 419 26.47 12.55 13.52
C LEU A 419 26.67 12.01 14.93
N ALA A 420 27.24 10.81 15.06
CA ALA A 420 27.53 10.22 16.37
C ALA A 420 28.50 11.09 17.18
N LYS A 421 29.54 11.60 16.53
CA LYS A 421 30.52 12.53 17.13
C LYS A 421 29.88 13.86 17.54
N ALA A 422 29.04 14.43 16.68
CA ALA A 422 28.35 15.70 16.97
C ALA A 422 27.36 15.59 18.14
N LEU A 423 26.78 14.40 18.36
CA LEU A 423 25.84 14.14 19.46
C LEU A 423 26.52 13.76 20.78
N GLY A 424 27.86 13.73 20.83
CA GLY A 424 28.61 13.37 22.04
C GLY A 424 28.32 11.95 22.53
N LEU A 425 27.89 11.06 21.63
CA LEU A 425 27.64 9.67 21.99
C LEU A 425 28.99 9.00 22.28
N PRO A 426 29.13 8.25 23.39
CA PRO A 426 30.38 7.59 23.73
C PRO A 426 30.76 6.65 22.57
N GLU A 427 32.02 6.76 22.13
CA GLU A 427 32.59 5.81 21.16
C GLU A 427 32.51 4.41 21.81
N TYR A 428 31.59 3.58 21.31
CA TYR A 428 31.47 2.19 21.76
C TYR A 428 32.71 1.44 21.24
N GLY A 429 33.73 1.36 22.09
CA GLY A 429 34.93 0.52 21.90
C GLY A 429 34.67 -0.95 22.19
#